data_AF-A0A973JVG5-F1
#
_entry.id   AF-A0A973JVG5-F1
#
_cell.length_a   1.000
_cell.length_b   1.000
_cell.length_c   1.000
_cell.angle_alpha   90.00
_cell.angle_beta   90.00
_cell.angle_gamma   90.00
#
_symmetry.space_group_name_H-M   'P 1'
#
loop_
_entity.id
_entity.type
_entity.pdbx_description
1 polymer ?
#
loop_
_entity_poly.entity_id
_entity_poly.type
_entity_poly.pdbx_seq_one_letter_code
_entity_poly.pdbx_strand_id
1 'polypeptide(L)'
;MRPVALPFASLLVFLGLWQLLAASGTWSETLVPPPAKVWDAFIDVSTTHDGVRGYNGTTLIEHLGISLRRITLGAGIGIVAGVVLGLLMGTVGWLRSLFEPWITFLRTLPPLAYFSLLIIWLGIDEQPKITLLAVA
;
A
#
# COMPACT_ATOMS: atom_id res chain seq x y z
N MET A 1 -25.33 -21.45 -22.40
CA MET A 1 -24.46 -20.29 -22.68
C MET A 1 -24.85 -19.02 -21.89
N ARG A 2 -25.41 -19.12 -20.67
CA ARG A 2 -25.99 -18.00 -19.91
C ARG A 2 -25.24 -17.48 -18.64
N PRO A 3 -24.06 -17.98 -18.20
CA PRO A 3 -23.45 -17.45 -16.97
C PRO A 3 -22.53 -16.22 -17.15
N VAL A 4 -22.12 -15.90 -18.39
CA VAL A 4 -21.13 -14.81 -18.62
C VAL A 4 -21.80 -13.45 -18.87
N ALA A 5 -23.02 -13.41 -19.41
CA ALA A 5 -23.69 -12.14 -19.74
C ALA A 5 -24.12 -11.31 -18.52
N LEU A 6 -24.43 -11.97 -17.39
CA LEU A 6 -24.87 -11.31 -16.17
C LEU A 6 -23.76 -10.43 -15.54
N PRO A 7 -22.51 -10.91 -15.39
CA PRO A 7 -21.39 -10.06 -14.95
C PRO A 7 -21.18 -8.81 -15.82
N PHE A 8 -21.13 -8.96 -17.14
CA PHE A 8 -20.93 -7.82 -18.05
C PHE A 8 -22.09 -6.82 -17.96
N ALA A 9 -23.33 -7.29 -17.89
CA ALA A 9 -24.50 -6.42 -17.70
C ALA A 9 -24.40 -5.65 -16.36
N SER A 10 -24.01 -6.31 -15.27
CA SER A 10 -23.84 -5.64 -13.98
C SER A 10 -22.75 -4.56 -14.00
N LEU A 11 -21.64 -4.81 -14.69
CA LEU A 11 -20.55 -3.85 -14.85
C LEU A 11 -21.00 -2.63 -15.66
N LEU A 12 -21.72 -2.84 -16.77
CA LEU A 12 -22.24 -1.74 -17.58
C LEU A 12 -23.28 -0.91 -16.83
N VAL A 13 -24.17 -1.56 -16.06
CA VAL A 13 -25.13 -0.86 -15.19
C VAL A 13 -24.38 -0.02 -14.14
N PHE A 14 -23.35 -0.59 -13.51
CA PHE A 14 -22.54 0.13 -12.53
C PHE A 14 -21.83 1.35 -13.16
N LEU A 15 -21.15 1.18 -14.30
CA LEU A 15 -20.48 2.28 -15.00
C LEU A 15 -21.47 3.35 -15.46
N GLY A 16 -22.66 2.94 -15.92
CA GLY A 16 -23.74 3.85 -16.29
C GLY A 16 -24.24 4.66 -15.10
N LEU A 17 -24.51 4.00 -13.97
CA LEU A 17 -24.91 4.67 -12.73
C LEU A 17 -23.83 5.63 -12.22
N TRP A 18 -22.56 5.22 -12.26
CA TRP A 18 -21.45 6.08 -11.87
C TRP A 18 -21.32 7.30 -12.79
N GLN A 19 -21.39 7.12 -14.11
CA GLN A 19 -21.37 8.22 -15.07
C GLN A 19 -22.54 9.18 -14.85
N LEU A 20 -23.76 8.67 -14.58
CA LEU A 20 -24.94 9.50 -14.29
C LEU A 20 -24.78 10.28 -12.97
N LEU A 21 -24.25 9.64 -11.93
CA LEU A 21 -23.98 10.30 -10.65
C LEU A 21 -22.89 11.38 -10.78
N ALA A 22 -21.82 11.10 -11.51
CA ALA A 22 -20.76 12.07 -11.79
C ALA A 22 -21.29 13.25 -12.65
N ALA A 23 -22.12 12.97 -13.65
CA ALA A 23 -22.72 13.98 -14.52
C ALA A 23 -23.83 14.81 -13.84
N SER A 24 -24.37 14.35 -12.71
CA SER A 24 -25.45 15.05 -12.00
C SER A 24 -25.02 16.42 -11.42
N GLY A 25 -23.72 16.70 -11.34
CA GLY A 25 -23.17 17.96 -10.82
C GLY A 25 -23.37 18.16 -9.31
N THR A 26 -23.92 17.16 -8.62
CA THR A 26 -24.20 17.23 -7.16
C THR A 26 -22.92 17.14 -6.32
N TRP A 27 -21.87 16.52 -6.85
CA TRP A 27 -20.57 16.37 -6.22
C TRP A 27 -19.49 17.01 -7.07
N SER A 28 -18.46 17.57 -6.43
CA SER A 28 -17.27 18.05 -7.14
C SER A 28 -16.66 16.93 -7.98
N GLU A 29 -16.21 17.24 -9.20
CA GLU A 29 -15.50 16.28 -10.06
C GLU A 29 -14.20 15.78 -9.42
N THR A 30 -13.64 16.50 -8.45
CA THR A 30 -12.49 16.05 -7.66
C THR A 30 -12.87 14.89 -6.72
N LEU A 31 -14.12 14.85 -6.25
CA LEU A 31 -14.63 13.81 -5.35
C LEU A 31 -15.21 12.63 -6.13
N VAL A 32 -15.93 12.91 -7.22
CA VAL A 32 -16.60 11.89 -8.04
C VAL A 32 -16.28 12.13 -9.51
N PRO A 33 -15.05 11.82 -9.96
CA PRO A 33 -14.70 11.94 -11.37
C PRO A 33 -15.50 10.91 -12.19
N PRO A 34 -15.93 11.25 -13.42
CA PRO A 34 -16.55 10.29 -14.32
C PRO A 34 -15.55 9.20 -14.73
N PRO A 35 -16.02 7.96 -15.00
CA PRO A 35 -15.16 6.82 -15.35
C PRO A 35 -14.21 7.10 -16.53
N ALA A 36 -14.63 7.92 -17.51
CA ALA A 36 -13.77 8.33 -18.62
C ALA A 36 -12.53 9.11 -18.14
N LYS A 37 -12.69 10.09 -17.23
CA LYS A 37 -11.57 10.86 -16.68
C LYS A 37 -10.63 9.98 -15.84
N VAL A 38 -11.16 8.96 -15.17
CA VAL A 38 -10.33 7.98 -14.45
C VAL A 38 -9.49 7.16 -15.41
N TRP A 39 -10.05 6.78 -16.56
CA TRP A 39 -9.33 6.08 -17.61
C TRP A 39 -8.23 6.97 -18.22
N ASP A 40 -8.54 8.22 -18.54
CA ASP A 40 -7.55 9.17 -19.07
C ASP A 40 -6.40 9.37 -18.07
N ALA A 41 -6.72 9.62 -16.80
CA ALA A 41 -5.71 9.73 -15.74
C ALA A 41 -4.87 8.45 -15.58
N PHE A 42 -5.46 7.27 -15.77
CA PHE A 42 -4.72 6.01 -15.75
C PHE A 42 -3.69 5.94 -16.89
N ILE A 43 -4.06 6.35 -18.11
CA ILE A 43 -3.16 6.40 -19.26
C ILE A 43 -2.06 7.43 -19.04
N ASP A 44 -2.41 8.63 -18.56
CA ASP A 44 -1.47 9.71 -18.29
C ASP A 44 -0.40 9.30 -17.29
N VAL A 45 -0.80 8.67 -16.17
CA VAL A 45 0.15 8.26 -15.12
C VAL A 45 0.92 7.00 -15.51
N SER A 46 0.37 6.14 -16.36
CA SER A 46 1.04 4.89 -16.78
C SER A 46 2.03 5.08 -17.93
N THR A 47 1.86 6.11 -18.75
CA THR A 47 2.61 6.28 -20.00
C THR A 47 3.32 7.63 -20.09
N THR A 48 3.94 7.92 -21.24
CA THR A 48 4.38 9.28 -21.57
C THR A 48 3.38 9.84 -22.57
N HIS A 49 2.60 10.82 -22.13
CA HIS A 49 1.56 11.47 -22.94
C HIS A 49 1.89 12.96 -23.02
N ASP A 50 1.80 13.55 -24.21
CA ASP A 50 2.04 14.98 -24.45
C ASP A 50 3.38 15.53 -23.90
N GLY A 51 4.44 14.71 -23.93
CA GLY A 51 5.76 15.08 -23.42
C GLY A 51 5.88 15.06 -21.90
N VAL A 52 4.81 14.73 -21.17
CA VAL A 52 4.80 14.52 -19.72
C VAL A 52 4.90 13.02 -19.44
N ARG A 53 5.89 12.62 -18.64
CA ARG A 53 6.12 11.23 -18.26
C ARG A 53 5.45 10.92 -16.94
N GLY A 54 4.40 10.11 -16.97
CA GLY A 54 3.69 9.65 -15.78
C GLY A 54 3.25 10.80 -14.87
N TYR A 55 3.33 10.58 -13.57
CA TYR A 55 3.10 11.61 -12.55
C TYR A 55 4.43 12.07 -11.96
N ASN A 56 4.73 13.37 -12.01
CA ASN A 56 6.00 13.94 -11.55
C ASN A 56 7.25 13.26 -12.16
N GLY A 57 7.18 12.87 -13.43
CA GLY A 57 8.30 12.22 -14.13
C GLY A 57 8.44 10.72 -13.88
N THR A 58 7.54 10.12 -13.08
CA THR A 58 7.58 8.71 -12.70
C THR A 58 6.28 8.01 -13.12
N THR A 59 6.40 6.86 -13.76
CA THR A 59 5.22 6.11 -14.24
C THR A 59 4.58 5.28 -13.12
N LEU A 60 3.32 4.89 -13.32
CA LEU A 60 2.58 4.05 -12.38
C LEU A 60 3.33 2.75 -12.05
N ILE A 61 3.93 2.11 -13.06
CA ILE A 61 4.67 0.86 -12.88
C ILE A 61 5.95 1.05 -12.06
N GLU A 62 6.60 2.21 -12.17
CA GLU A 62 7.78 2.54 -11.37
C GLU A 62 7.40 2.79 -9.91
N HIS A 63 6.33 3.55 -9.67
CA HIS A 63 5.79 3.73 -8.32
C HIS A 63 5.39 2.39 -7.67
N LEU A 64 4.74 1.51 -8.45
CA LEU A 64 4.39 0.17 -8.02
C LEU A 64 5.65 -0.64 -7.68
N GLY A 65 6.67 -0.61 -8.53
CA GLY A 65 7.94 -1.30 -8.31
C GLY A 65 8.65 -0.82 -7.04
N ILE A 66 8.66 0.48 -6.77
CA ILE A 66 9.21 1.05 -5.54
C ILE A 66 8.42 0.55 -4.32
N SER A 67 7.09 0.57 -4.38
CA SER A 67 6.23 0.08 -3.30
C SER A 67 6.45 -1.41 -3.01
N LEU A 68 6.46 -2.24 -4.06
CA LEU A 68 6.73 -3.67 -3.95
C LEU A 68 8.12 -3.94 -3.38
N ARG A 69 9.16 -3.24 -3.84
CA ARG A 69 10.51 -3.36 -3.30
C ARG A 69 10.55 -3.08 -1.80
N ARG A 70 9.87 -2.03 -1.33
CA ARG A 70 9.79 -1.70 0.11
C ARG A 70 9.13 -2.83 0.90
N ILE A 71 8.01 -3.35 0.40
CA ILE A 71 7.29 -4.47 1.03
C ILE A 71 8.17 -5.71 1.09
N THR A 72 8.81 -6.08 -0.01
CA THR A 72 9.68 -7.27 -0.06
C THR A 72 10.88 -7.14 0.88
N LEU A 73 11.52 -5.97 0.94
CA LEU A 73 12.65 -5.73 1.85
C LEU A 73 12.21 -5.75 3.32
N GLY A 74 11.16 -5.00 3.66
CA GLY A 74 10.63 -4.92 5.02
C GLY A 74 10.17 -6.29 5.52
N ALA A 75 9.29 -6.95 4.77
CA ALA A 75 8.79 -8.27 5.12
C ALA A 75 9.92 -9.32 5.16
N GLY A 76 10.88 -9.26 4.22
CA GLY A 76 12.02 -10.18 4.22
C GLY A 76 12.88 -10.06 5.48
N ILE A 77 13.19 -8.82 5.90
CA ILE A 77 13.94 -8.56 7.14
C ILE A 77 13.11 -9.01 8.35
N GLY A 78 11.83 -8.65 8.42
CA GLY A 78 10.93 -9.01 9.51
C GLY A 78 10.75 -10.53 9.67
N ILE A 79 10.57 -11.26 8.56
CA ILE A 79 10.48 -12.73 8.57
C ILE A 79 11.78 -13.34 9.08
N VAL A 80 12.93 -12.95 8.56
CA VAL A 80 14.22 -13.52 8.98
C VAL A 80 14.47 -13.23 10.47
N ALA A 81 14.33 -11.98 10.89
CA ALA A 81 14.54 -11.59 12.29
C ALA A 81 13.52 -12.26 13.22
N GLY A 82 12.24 -12.27 12.84
CA GLY A 82 11.15 -12.87 13.61
C GLY A 82 11.29 -14.39 13.75
N VAL A 83 11.69 -15.10 12.69
CA VAL A 83 11.96 -16.54 12.74
C VAL A 83 13.15 -16.83 13.66
N VAL A 84 14.26 -16.09 13.51
CA VAL A 84 15.44 -16.28 14.37
C VAL A 84 15.11 -16.02 15.83
N LEU A 85 14.49 -14.88 16.15
CA LEU A 85 14.10 -14.54 17.52
C LEU A 85 13.05 -15.49 18.08
N GLY A 86 12.06 -15.88 17.28
CA GLY A 86 11.03 -16.84 17.66
C GLY A 86 11.60 -18.21 18.01
N LEU A 87 12.54 -18.73 17.20
CA LEU A 87 13.24 -19.98 17.47
C LEU A 87 14.12 -19.89 18.72
N LEU A 88 14.83 -18.77 18.91
CA LEU A 88 15.66 -18.55 20.10
C LEU A 88 14.81 -18.52 21.38
N MET A 89 13.67 -17.82 21.37
CA MET A 89 12.74 -17.82 22.50
C MET A 89 12.07 -19.18 22.71
N GLY A 90 11.80 -19.92 21.63
CA GLY A 90 11.21 -21.27 21.71
C GLY A 90 12.17 -22.33 22.26
N THR A 91 13.48 -22.14 22.08
CA THR A 91 14.52 -23.11 22.51
C THR A 91 15.17 -22.73 23.84
N VAL A 92 15.29 -21.44 24.16
CA VAL A 92 15.98 -20.94 25.34
C VAL A 92 15.02 -20.17 26.23
N GLY A 93 14.60 -20.80 27.35
CA GLY A 93 13.60 -20.23 28.26
C GLY A 93 13.94 -18.85 28.83
N TRP A 94 15.23 -18.58 29.10
CA TRP A 94 15.64 -17.26 29.61
C TRP A 94 15.46 -16.14 28.56
N LEU A 95 15.73 -16.42 27.28
CA LEU A 95 15.55 -15.44 26.20
C LEU A 95 14.07 -15.11 26.02
N ARG A 96 13.20 -16.12 26.14
CA ARG A 96 11.75 -15.89 26.14
C ARG A 96 11.35 -14.90 27.24
N SER A 97 11.73 -15.16 28.48
CA SER A 97 11.38 -14.27 29.60
C SER A 97 11.91 -12.84 29.42
N LEU A 98 13.06 -12.67 28.77
CA LEU A 98 13.63 -11.36 28.49
C LEU A 98 12.88 -10.61 27.37
N PHE A 99 12.61 -11.25 26.24
CA PHE A 99 12.09 -10.59 25.03
C PHE A 99 10.55 -10.56 24.94
N GLU A 100 9.84 -11.47 25.61
CA GLU A 100 8.37 -11.58 25.54
C GLU A 100 7.64 -10.28 25.94
N PRO A 101 8.04 -9.52 26.98
CA PRO A 101 7.42 -8.23 27.30
C PRO A 101 7.60 -7.18 26.20
N TRP A 102 8.82 -7.07 25.64
CA TRP A 102 9.15 -6.09 24.61
C TRP A 102 8.43 -6.38 23.29
N ILE A 103 8.39 -7.65 22.88
CA ILE A 103 7.69 -8.07 21.66
C ILE A 103 6.18 -7.86 21.83
N THR A 104 5.63 -8.19 23.00
CA THR A 104 4.21 -7.94 23.29
C THR A 104 3.88 -6.46 23.21
N PHE A 105 4.73 -5.61 23.79
CA PHE A 105 4.58 -4.15 23.72
C PHE A 105 4.59 -3.64 22.26
N LEU A 106 5.58 -4.04 21.46
CA LEU A 106 5.66 -3.65 20.05
C LEU A 106 4.44 -4.12 19.26
N ARG A 107 3.95 -5.34 19.51
CA ARG A 107 2.78 -5.91 18.82
C ARG A 107 1.47 -5.23 19.19
N THR A 108 1.38 -4.63 20.39
CA THR A 108 0.19 -3.88 20.82
C THR A 108 0.12 -2.47 20.26
N LEU A 109 1.26 -1.88 19.88
CA LEU A 109 1.28 -0.55 19.29
C LEU A 109 0.90 -0.62 17.80
N PRO A 110 -0.02 0.25 17.33
CA PRO A 110 -0.24 0.42 15.91
C PRO A 110 1.09 0.80 15.23
N PRO A 111 1.45 0.22 14.07
CA PRO A 111 2.69 0.55 13.39
C PRO A 111 2.90 2.05 13.15
N LEU A 112 1.82 2.74 12.80
CA LEU A 112 1.82 4.19 12.58
C LEU A 112 2.21 5.00 13.83
N ALA A 113 2.02 4.47 15.05
CA ALA A 113 2.34 5.17 16.29
C ALA A 113 3.84 5.40 16.46
N TYR A 114 4.67 4.43 16.06
CA TYR A 114 6.13 4.57 16.13
C TYR A 114 6.74 5.08 14.81
N PHE A 115 5.94 5.32 13.77
CA PHE A 115 6.45 5.86 12.49
C PHE A 115 7.12 7.24 12.67
N SER A 116 6.53 8.13 13.48
CA SER A 116 7.12 9.44 13.78
C SER A 116 8.48 9.33 14.45
N LEU A 117 8.65 8.35 15.35
CA LEU A 117 9.92 8.10 16.03
C LEU A 117 10.97 7.58 15.05
N LEU A 118 10.58 6.67 14.16
CA LEU A 118 11.46 6.17 13.09
C LEU A 118 11.91 7.29 12.17
N ILE A 119 11.05 8.27 11.86
CA ILE A 119 11.44 9.44 11.06
C ILE A 119 12.48 10.29 11.80
N ILE A 120 12.30 10.51 13.10
CA ILE A 120 13.25 11.31 13.90
C ILE A 120 14.62 10.61 13.97
N TRP A 121 14.65 9.29 14.08
CA TRP A 121 15.90 8.53 14.20
C TRP A 121 16.58 8.20 12.87
N LEU A 122 15.80 7.88 11.83
CA LEU A 122 16.30 7.38 10.54
C LEU A 122 16.16 8.40 9.40
N GLY A 123 15.64 9.59 9.68
CA GLY A 123 15.40 10.65 8.69
C GLY A 123 14.07 10.52 7.95
N ILE A 124 13.87 11.33 6.91
CA ILE A 124 12.60 11.41 6.17
C ILE A 124 12.56 10.55 4.89
N ASP A 125 13.63 9.80 4.64
CA ASP A 125 13.83 9.07 3.39
C ASP A 125 13.10 7.71 3.36
N GLU A 126 13.73 6.69 2.79
CA GLU A 126 13.18 5.36 2.59
C GLU A 126 13.33 4.46 3.83
N GLN A 127 14.34 4.73 4.66
CA GLN A 127 14.69 3.88 5.80
C GLN A 127 13.56 3.73 6.83
N PRO A 128 12.83 4.79 7.24
CA PRO A 128 11.71 4.65 8.18
C PRO A 128 10.60 3.76 7.62
N LYS A 129 10.31 3.88 6.32
CA LYS A 129 9.23 3.12 5.65
C LYS A 129 9.55 1.63 5.63
N ILE A 130 10.80 1.28 5.31
CA ILE A 130 11.25 -0.12 5.28
C ILE A 130 11.34 -0.69 6.70
N THR A 131 11.87 0.08 7.65
CA THR A 131 11.99 -0.35 9.06
C THR A 131 10.61 -0.55 9.69
N LEU A 132 9.65 0.33 9.38
CA LEU A 132 8.26 0.17 9.79
C LEU A 132 7.70 -1.18 9.32
N LEU A 133 7.86 -1.50 8.03
CA LEU A 133 7.39 -2.75 7.45
C LEU A 133 8.12 -3.99 7.99
N ALA A 134 9.34 -3.83 8.51
CA ALA A 134 10.09 -4.93 9.13
C ALA A 134 9.65 -5.22 10.57
N VAL A 135 9.10 -4.21 11.27
CA VAL A 135 8.65 -4.33 12.67
C VAL A 135 7.14 -4.60 12.77
N ALA A 136 6.35 -4.14 11.79
CA ALA A 136 4.91 -4.31 11.72
C ALA A 136 4.48 -5.77 11.59
#